data_AF-A0A8T4QV09-F1
#
_entry.id   AF-A0A8T4QV09-F1
#
_cell.length_a   1.000
_cell.length_b   1.000
_cell.length_c   1.000
_cell.angle_alpha   90.00
_cell.angle_beta   90.00
_cell.angle_gamma   90.00
#
_symmetry.space_group_name_H-M   'P 1'
#
loop_
_entity.id
_entity.type
_entity.pdbx_description
1 polymer ?
#
loop_
_entity_poly.entity_id
_entity_poly.type
_entity_poly.pdbx_seq_one_letter_code
_entity_poly.pdbx_strand_id
1 'polypeptide(L)'
;MPTLLPDMSLQQFQLFIKEVYELPNNRQFELAEMINNIQRFAMRSLKGIRKGDIDRTKKNLLISFGWFMSTLIRLKIDLEDEVWKRFPYVCSYCNSCPCSCKEIKPEHRREVSFDASKRPKNLSGFQRMFNEIYPSSLRSLDHAGVHLAEELGEFSEALWAYRSNRAPETFQEIMMEAADYFSCLVGIFNSLRVNLAFELSNLFRNNCHECHKAPCTCSFATIRAYRS
;
A
#
# COMPACT_ATOMS: atom_id res chain seq x y z
N MET A 1 -7.11 21.12 11.72
CA MET A 1 -6.15 20.02 11.53
C MET A 1 -6.85 18.96 10.69
N PRO A 2 -6.17 18.35 9.70
CA PRO A 2 -6.78 17.26 8.96
C PRO A 2 -7.19 16.16 9.92
N THR A 3 -8.33 15.53 9.65
CA THR A 3 -8.88 14.46 10.48
C THR A 3 -9.09 13.23 9.62
N LEU A 4 -8.67 12.09 10.14
CA LEU A 4 -8.77 10.82 9.44
C LEU A 4 -9.90 9.98 10.03
N LEU A 5 -10.93 9.70 9.25
CA LEU A 5 -12.10 8.93 9.68
C LEU A 5 -12.01 7.47 9.23
N PRO A 6 -12.54 6.50 10.01
CA PRO A 6 -12.49 5.08 9.64
C PRO A 6 -13.26 4.69 8.36
N ASP A 7 -14.17 5.53 7.87
CA ASP A 7 -14.99 5.31 6.67
C ASP A 7 -14.43 5.99 5.41
N MET A 8 -13.19 6.51 5.48
CA MET A 8 -12.54 7.22 4.39
C MET A 8 -12.26 6.36 3.14
N SER A 9 -12.24 7.03 1.99
CA SER A 9 -11.71 6.49 0.74
C SER A 9 -10.18 6.41 0.73
N LEU A 10 -9.63 5.66 -0.21
CA LEU A 10 -8.18 5.56 -0.38
C LEU A 10 -7.61 6.90 -0.88
N GLN A 11 -8.37 7.58 -1.75
CA GLN A 11 -8.05 8.94 -2.19
C GLN A 11 -8.07 9.95 -1.02
N GLN A 12 -9.05 9.86 -0.11
CA GLN A 12 -9.09 10.71 1.09
C GLN A 12 -7.88 10.46 2.01
N PHE A 13 -7.46 9.21 2.18
CA PHE A 13 -6.21 8.92 2.89
C PHE A 13 -4.99 9.51 2.19
N GLN A 14 -4.94 9.44 0.85
CA GLN A 14 -3.85 10.06 0.07
C GLN A 14 -3.80 11.57 0.26
N LEU A 15 -4.95 12.25 0.23
CA LEU A 15 -5.06 13.70 0.49
C LEU A 15 -4.61 14.04 1.92
N PHE A 16 -5.01 13.25 2.91
CA PHE A 16 -4.53 13.42 4.27
C PHE A 16 -3.00 13.32 4.36
N ILE A 17 -2.40 12.27 3.77
CA ILE A 17 -0.94 12.12 3.75
C ILE A 17 -0.28 13.31 3.06
N LYS A 18 -0.87 13.82 1.97
CA LYS A 18 -0.37 15.00 1.26
C LYS A 18 -0.31 16.22 2.19
N GLU A 19 -1.39 16.53 2.90
CA GLU A 19 -1.45 17.66 3.83
C GLU A 19 -0.43 17.55 4.96
N VAL A 20 -0.23 16.35 5.50
CA VAL A 20 0.69 16.14 6.62
C VAL A 20 2.15 16.14 6.15
N TYR A 21 2.45 15.50 5.02
CA TYR A 21 3.82 15.08 4.69
C TYR A 21 4.40 15.66 3.38
N GLU A 22 3.62 16.20 2.45
CA GLU A 22 4.14 16.62 1.13
C GLU A 22 5.28 17.64 1.26
N LEU A 23 5.06 18.71 2.03
CA LEU A 23 6.05 19.77 2.22
C LEU A 23 7.36 19.29 2.86
N PRO A 24 7.36 18.66 4.06
CA PRO A 24 8.59 18.18 4.67
C PRO A 24 9.26 17.08 3.84
N ASN A 25 8.50 16.17 3.22
CA ASN A 25 9.08 15.12 2.41
C ASN A 25 9.81 15.70 1.19
N ASN A 26 9.21 16.68 0.50
CA ASN A 26 9.82 17.35 -0.65
C ASN A 26 11.05 18.19 -0.29
N ARG A 27 11.18 18.61 0.97
CA ARG A 27 12.34 19.36 1.44
C ARG A 27 13.50 18.49 1.91
N GLN A 28 13.21 17.29 2.41
CA GLN A 28 14.18 16.52 3.20
C GLN A 28 14.56 15.17 2.63
N PHE A 29 13.80 14.63 1.68
CA PHE A 29 14.00 13.28 1.19
C PHE A 29 14.02 13.23 -0.33
N GLU A 30 15.01 12.54 -0.87
CA GLU A 30 15.03 12.09 -2.26
C GLU A 30 14.05 10.93 -2.47
N LEU A 31 13.62 10.72 -3.72
CA LEU A 31 12.69 9.62 -4.04
C LEU A 31 13.24 8.25 -3.58
N ALA A 32 14.54 8.01 -3.78
CA ALA A 32 15.20 6.78 -3.34
C ALA A 32 15.15 6.60 -1.80
N GLU A 33 15.24 7.69 -1.04
CA GLU A 33 15.16 7.64 0.43
C GLU A 33 13.73 7.37 0.91
N MET A 34 12.73 7.86 0.19
CA MET A 34 11.33 7.52 0.45
C MET A 34 11.08 6.03 0.22
N ILE A 35 11.58 5.45 -0.89
CA ILE A 35 11.52 4.00 -1.17
C ILE A 35 12.22 3.21 -0.06
N ASN A 36 13.41 3.64 0.35
CA ASN A 36 14.14 3.02 1.46
C ASN A 36 13.32 3.03 2.75
N ASN A 37 12.54 4.09 3.02
CA ASN A 37 11.64 4.10 4.17
C ASN A 37 10.48 3.09 4.02
N ILE A 38 9.87 2.95 2.83
CA ILE A 38 8.86 1.91 2.57
C ILE A 38 9.43 0.53 2.91
N GLN A 39 10.59 0.19 2.33
CA GLN A 39 11.30 -1.07 2.55
C GLN A 39 11.68 -1.27 4.02
N ARG A 40 12.30 -0.28 4.64
CA ARG A 40 12.73 -0.33 6.05
C ARG A 40 11.58 -0.70 6.97
N PHE A 41 10.41 -0.10 6.76
CA PHE A 41 9.24 -0.34 7.59
C PHE A 41 8.50 -1.63 7.21
N ALA A 42 8.39 -1.96 5.92
CA ALA A 42 7.84 -3.24 5.48
C ALA A 42 8.65 -4.42 6.06
N MET A 43 9.98 -4.40 5.98
CA MET A 43 10.83 -5.45 6.54
C MET A 43 10.72 -5.57 8.07
N ARG A 44 10.50 -4.46 8.79
CA ARG A 44 10.22 -4.48 10.23
C ARG A 44 8.86 -5.11 10.54
N SER A 45 7.88 -4.95 9.66
CA SER A 45 6.58 -5.64 9.73
C SER A 45 6.73 -7.14 9.50
N LEU A 46 7.51 -7.56 8.50
CA LEU A 46 7.83 -8.98 8.26
C LEU A 46 8.56 -9.63 9.44
N LYS A 47 9.46 -8.88 10.09
CA LYS A 47 10.07 -9.32 11.36
C LYS A 47 9.03 -9.51 12.47
N GLY A 48 7.98 -8.69 12.49
CA GLY A 48 6.84 -8.87 13.41
C GLY A 48 6.07 -10.15 13.10
N ILE A 49 5.77 -10.42 11.83
CA ILE A 49 5.09 -11.65 11.37
C ILE A 49 5.88 -12.87 11.84
N ARG A 50 7.17 -12.93 11.51
CA ARG A 50 8.06 -14.03 11.90
C ARG A 50 8.14 -14.26 13.42
N LYS A 51 7.88 -13.22 14.22
CA LYS A 51 7.93 -13.27 15.69
C LYS A 51 6.55 -13.43 16.34
N GLY A 52 5.47 -13.46 15.57
CA GLY A 52 4.10 -13.43 16.10
C GLY A 52 3.71 -12.11 16.78
N ASP A 53 4.43 -11.01 16.50
CA ASP A 53 4.22 -9.69 17.10
C ASP A 53 3.29 -8.85 16.22
N ILE A 54 1.98 -9.01 16.45
CA ILE A 54 0.92 -8.40 15.64
C ILE A 54 0.99 -6.86 15.71
N ASP A 55 1.22 -6.28 16.88
CA ASP A 55 1.25 -4.82 17.04
C ASP A 55 2.43 -4.21 16.29
N ARG A 56 3.60 -4.85 16.36
CA ARG A 56 4.76 -4.46 15.55
C ARG A 56 4.48 -4.57 14.06
N THR A 57 3.84 -5.66 13.61
CA THR A 57 3.45 -5.86 12.20
C THR A 57 2.55 -4.73 11.73
N LYS A 58 1.43 -4.49 12.42
CA LYS A 58 0.49 -3.41 12.08
C LYS A 58 1.19 -2.07 12.04
N LYS A 59 1.81 -1.65 13.15
CA LYS A 59 2.44 -0.33 13.28
C LYS A 59 3.43 -0.07 12.15
N ASN A 60 4.34 -1.00 11.89
CA ASN A 60 5.35 -0.82 10.86
C ASN A 60 4.76 -0.83 9.45
N LEU A 61 3.77 -1.67 9.18
CA LEU A 61 3.15 -1.72 7.86
C LEU A 61 2.35 -0.45 7.56
N LEU A 62 1.65 0.12 8.55
CA LEU A 62 0.94 1.39 8.40
C LEU A 62 1.91 2.56 8.16
N ILE A 63 3.06 2.59 8.85
CA ILE A 63 4.11 3.59 8.60
C ILE A 63 4.68 3.42 7.18
N SER A 64 4.97 2.18 6.77
CA SER A 64 5.39 1.86 5.39
C SER A 64 4.37 2.36 4.38
N PHE A 65 3.06 2.17 4.65
CA PHE A 65 1.98 2.65 3.79
C PHE A 65 1.95 4.17 3.68
N GLY A 66 2.19 4.91 4.77
CA GLY A 66 2.30 6.37 4.72
C GLY A 66 3.45 6.85 3.83
N TRP A 67 4.61 6.17 3.86
CA TRP A 67 5.72 6.46 2.94
C TRP A 67 5.38 6.11 1.49
N PHE A 68 4.68 4.99 1.27
CA PHE A 68 4.20 4.60 -0.05
C PHE A 68 3.24 5.64 -0.65
N MET A 69 2.22 6.07 0.11
CA MET A 69 1.33 7.14 -0.33
C MET A 69 2.08 8.44 -0.61
N SER A 70 3.06 8.79 0.22
CA SER A 70 3.93 9.95 -0.01
C SER A 70 4.70 9.86 -1.32
N THR A 71 5.21 8.67 -1.67
CA THR A 71 5.89 8.41 -2.93
C THR A 71 4.94 8.61 -4.12
N LEU A 72 3.72 8.07 -4.05
CA LEU A 72 2.72 8.24 -5.11
C LEU A 72 2.25 9.69 -5.28
N ILE A 73 2.15 10.45 -4.17
CA ILE A 73 1.85 11.89 -4.21
C ILE A 73 2.93 12.66 -4.96
N ARG A 74 4.20 12.31 -4.76
CA ARG A 74 5.32 12.91 -5.50
C ARG A 74 5.28 12.57 -6.99
N LEU A 75 4.91 11.33 -7.31
CA LEU A 75 4.77 10.85 -8.68
C LEU A 75 3.44 11.25 -9.35
N LYS A 76 2.53 11.91 -8.62
CA LYS A 76 1.20 12.32 -9.08
C LYS A 76 0.33 11.14 -9.54
N ILE A 77 0.44 10.01 -8.85
CA ILE A 77 -0.36 8.80 -9.10
C ILE A 77 -1.54 8.76 -8.13
N ASP A 78 -2.76 8.57 -8.63
CA ASP A 78 -3.96 8.30 -7.80
C ASP A 78 -4.06 6.80 -7.54
N LEU A 79 -3.75 6.37 -6.31
CA LEU A 79 -3.71 4.94 -6.02
C LEU A 79 -5.08 4.28 -6.12
N GLU A 80 -6.16 4.99 -5.78
CA GLU A 80 -7.50 4.40 -5.79
C GLU A 80 -7.94 4.06 -7.21
N ASP A 81 -7.67 4.96 -8.15
CA ASP A 81 -7.96 4.73 -9.56
C ASP A 81 -7.08 3.62 -10.15
N GLU A 82 -5.79 3.58 -9.84
CA GLU A 82 -4.91 2.51 -10.34
C GLU A 82 -5.28 1.13 -9.78
N VAL A 83 -5.66 1.07 -8.49
CA VAL A 83 -6.16 -0.17 -7.88
C VAL A 83 -7.46 -0.62 -8.54
N TRP A 84 -8.40 0.30 -8.80
CA TRP A 84 -9.66 -0.06 -9.46
C TRP A 84 -9.47 -0.49 -10.92
N LYS A 85 -8.59 0.18 -11.67
CA LYS A 85 -8.23 -0.22 -13.04
C LYS A 85 -7.63 -1.62 -13.07
N ARG A 86 -6.77 -1.94 -12.10
CA ARG A 86 -6.07 -3.23 -12.05
C ARG A 86 -6.92 -4.36 -11.48
N PHE A 87 -7.76 -4.06 -10.48
CA PHE A 87 -8.58 -5.02 -9.75
C PHE A 87 -10.04 -4.56 -9.66
N PRO A 88 -10.81 -4.60 -10.76
CA PRO A 88 -12.22 -4.25 -10.74
C PRO A 88 -13.07 -5.40 -10.19
N TYR A 89 -12.79 -5.81 -8.95
CA TYR A 89 -13.44 -6.90 -8.21
C TYR A 89 -13.09 -8.33 -8.64
N VAL A 90 -12.01 -8.49 -9.41
CA VAL A 90 -11.55 -9.76 -9.98
C VAL A 90 -10.02 -9.83 -9.94
N CYS A 91 -9.47 -11.04 -9.95
CA CYS A 91 -8.03 -11.23 -10.03
C CYS A 91 -7.50 -10.65 -11.34
N SER A 92 -6.43 -9.85 -11.24
CA SER A 92 -5.85 -9.17 -12.39
C SER A 92 -5.19 -10.13 -13.40
N TYR A 93 -4.99 -11.42 -13.06
CA TYR A 93 -4.41 -12.43 -13.95
C TYR A 93 -5.47 -13.33 -14.59
N CYS A 94 -6.24 -14.06 -13.75
CA CYS A 94 -7.22 -15.04 -14.22
C CYS A 94 -8.64 -14.47 -14.44
N ASN A 95 -8.88 -13.20 -14.06
CA ASN A 95 -10.18 -12.54 -14.16
C ASN A 95 -11.32 -13.28 -13.42
N SER A 96 -11.00 -13.97 -12.32
CA SER A 96 -11.96 -14.66 -11.45
C SER A 96 -12.01 -14.06 -10.05
N CYS A 97 -13.12 -14.29 -9.35
CA CYS A 97 -13.31 -13.97 -7.94
C CYS A 97 -14.12 -15.12 -7.30
N PRO A 98 -13.54 -15.96 -6.42
CA PRO A 98 -12.14 -15.91 -5.95
C PRO A 98 -11.13 -16.25 -7.06
N CYS A 99 -9.88 -15.87 -6.85
CA CYS A 99 -8.75 -16.20 -7.73
C CYS A 99 -8.48 -17.71 -7.78
N SER A 100 -8.30 -18.25 -8.99
CA SER A 100 -7.94 -19.66 -9.22
C SER A 100 -6.51 -19.87 -9.72
N CYS A 101 -5.65 -18.85 -9.74
CA CYS A 101 -4.30 -18.93 -10.33
C CYS A 101 -3.39 -19.99 -9.70
N LYS A 102 -3.64 -20.39 -8.45
CA LYS A 102 -2.90 -21.48 -7.78
C LYS A 102 -3.23 -22.86 -8.36
N GLU A 103 -4.46 -23.03 -8.83
CA GLU A 103 -4.98 -24.30 -9.38
C GLU A 103 -4.79 -24.35 -10.90
N ILE A 104 -5.06 -23.21 -11.56
CA ILE A 104 -5.03 -23.07 -13.01
C ILE A 104 -4.19 -21.83 -13.33
N LYS A 105 -2.93 -22.04 -13.74
CA LYS A 105 -2.08 -20.94 -14.20
C LYS A 105 -2.57 -20.44 -15.56
N PRO A 106 -3.02 -19.20 -15.69
CA PRO A 106 -3.39 -18.66 -16.99
C PRO A 106 -2.13 -18.48 -17.86
N GLU A 107 -2.19 -18.91 -19.13
CA GLU A 107 -1.10 -18.67 -20.08
C GLU A 107 -0.96 -17.19 -20.45
N HIS A 108 -2.09 -16.47 -20.49
CA HIS A 108 -2.16 -15.05 -20.78
C HIS A 108 -3.14 -14.34 -19.86
N ARG A 109 -2.89 -13.05 -19.61
CA ARG A 109 -3.81 -12.17 -18.89
C ARG A 109 -5.13 -12.08 -19.65
N ARG A 110 -6.25 -12.36 -18.99
CA ARG A 110 -7.58 -12.25 -19.61
C ARG A 110 -8.06 -10.80 -19.61
N GLU A 111 -8.82 -10.42 -20.63
CA GLU A 111 -9.50 -9.12 -20.66
C GLU A 111 -10.49 -9.02 -19.49
N VAL A 112 -10.51 -7.84 -18.87
CA VAL A 112 -11.25 -7.59 -17.63
C VAL A 112 -12.56 -6.87 -17.95
N SER A 113 -13.67 -7.39 -17.41
CA SER A 113 -14.97 -6.72 -17.49
C SER A 113 -15.11 -5.70 -16.36
N PHE A 114 -15.44 -4.46 -16.71
CA PHE A 114 -15.63 -3.38 -15.74
C PHE A 114 -17.11 -3.22 -15.36
N ASP A 115 -17.42 -3.43 -14.08
CA ASP A 115 -18.69 -3.05 -13.48
C ASP A 115 -18.46 -1.93 -12.48
N ALA A 116 -18.71 -0.68 -12.91
CA ALA A 116 -18.51 0.51 -12.09
C ALA A 116 -19.33 0.49 -10.79
N SER A 117 -20.44 -0.25 -10.74
CA SER A 117 -21.27 -0.35 -9.52
C SER A 117 -20.57 -1.12 -8.39
N LYS A 118 -19.57 -1.95 -8.72
CA LYS A 118 -18.78 -2.72 -7.76
C LYS A 118 -17.61 -1.95 -7.17
N ARG A 119 -17.30 -0.74 -7.66
CA ARG A 119 -16.18 0.06 -7.14
C ARG A 119 -16.37 0.35 -5.64
N PRO A 120 -15.45 -0.09 -4.77
CA PRO A 120 -15.57 0.21 -3.35
C PRO A 120 -15.52 1.72 -3.07
N LYS A 121 -16.38 2.19 -2.17
CA LYS A 121 -16.45 3.62 -1.79
C LYS A 121 -15.43 4.03 -0.74
N ASN A 122 -14.87 3.06 0.00
CA ASN A 122 -13.96 3.30 1.10
C ASN A 122 -12.91 2.20 1.26
N LEU A 123 -11.86 2.48 2.06
CA LEU A 123 -10.76 1.55 2.34
C LEU A 123 -11.25 0.21 2.90
N SER A 124 -12.25 0.23 3.78
CA SER A 124 -12.87 -1.02 4.29
C SER A 124 -13.53 -1.82 3.17
N GLY A 125 -14.10 -1.17 2.16
CA GLY A 125 -14.64 -1.81 0.97
C GLY A 125 -13.55 -2.44 0.09
N PHE A 126 -12.45 -1.73 -0.16
CA PHE A 126 -11.29 -2.32 -0.86
C PHE A 126 -10.72 -3.51 -0.10
N GLN A 127 -10.66 -3.42 1.23
CA GLN A 127 -10.22 -4.53 2.06
C GLN A 127 -11.09 -5.78 1.89
N ARG A 128 -12.42 -5.62 1.88
CA ARG A 128 -13.37 -6.72 1.60
C ARG A 128 -13.19 -7.27 0.19
N MET A 129 -13.13 -6.40 -0.82
CA MET A 129 -12.91 -6.79 -2.22
C MET A 129 -11.69 -7.69 -2.36
N PHE A 130 -10.54 -7.30 -1.78
CA PHE A 130 -9.34 -8.14 -1.85
C PHE A 130 -9.44 -9.43 -1.05
N ASN A 131 -10.25 -9.49 0.01
CA ASN A 131 -10.51 -10.76 0.71
C ASN A 131 -11.42 -11.69 -0.10
N GLU A 132 -12.29 -11.15 -0.96
CA GLU A 132 -13.11 -11.97 -1.88
C GLU A 132 -12.27 -12.49 -3.05
N ILE A 133 -11.42 -11.63 -3.64
CA ILE A 133 -10.51 -12.04 -4.72
C ILE A 133 -9.44 -13.02 -4.19
N TYR A 134 -8.82 -12.70 -3.06
CA TYR A 134 -7.72 -13.46 -2.46
C TYR A 134 -8.04 -13.84 -1.00
N PRO A 135 -8.88 -14.87 -0.77
CA PRO A 135 -9.31 -15.25 0.57
C PRO A 135 -8.14 -15.52 1.52
N SER A 136 -8.11 -14.79 2.63
CA SER A 136 -7.10 -14.94 3.68
C SER A 136 -7.13 -16.33 4.33
N SER A 137 -8.26 -17.05 4.27
CA SER A 137 -8.37 -18.44 4.73
C SER A 137 -7.53 -19.43 3.91
N LEU A 138 -7.09 -19.06 2.70
CA LEU A 138 -6.34 -19.91 1.78
C LEU A 138 -4.82 -19.68 1.82
N ARG A 139 -4.32 -18.87 2.76
CA ARG A 139 -2.88 -18.63 2.95
C ARG A 139 -2.52 -18.38 4.41
N SER A 140 -1.28 -18.70 4.78
CA SER A 140 -0.72 -18.29 6.06
C SER A 140 -0.31 -16.81 6.04
N LEU A 141 -0.17 -16.23 7.24
CA LEU A 141 0.37 -14.87 7.39
C LEU A 141 1.81 -14.77 6.86
N ASP A 142 2.63 -15.80 7.05
CA ASP A 142 3.99 -15.86 6.51
C ASP A 142 3.99 -15.80 4.98
N HIS A 143 3.11 -16.58 4.33
CA HIS A 143 2.98 -16.55 2.88
C HIS A 143 2.49 -15.18 2.38
N ALA A 144 1.57 -14.53 3.10
CA ALA A 144 1.17 -13.16 2.78
C ALA A 144 2.34 -12.17 2.94
N GLY A 145 3.21 -12.38 3.94
CA GLY A 145 4.42 -11.60 4.17
C GLY A 145 5.47 -11.75 3.06
N VAL A 146 5.65 -12.95 2.51
CA VAL A 146 6.54 -13.19 1.36
C VAL A 146 6.03 -12.44 0.13
N HIS A 147 4.74 -12.56 -0.19
CA HIS A 147 4.12 -11.86 -1.32
C HIS A 147 4.25 -10.34 -1.18
N LEU A 148 4.03 -9.78 0.01
CA LEU A 148 4.29 -8.35 0.26
C LEU A 148 5.74 -7.94 -0.06
N ALA A 149 6.71 -8.80 0.22
CA ALA A 149 8.12 -8.52 -0.06
C ALA A 149 8.43 -8.58 -1.56
N GLU A 150 7.85 -9.55 -2.27
CA GLU A 150 7.95 -9.70 -3.73
C GLU A 150 7.42 -8.44 -4.44
N GLU A 151 6.17 -8.05 -4.16
CA GLU A 151 5.55 -6.87 -4.79
C GLU A 151 6.27 -5.55 -4.45
N LEU A 152 6.88 -5.45 -3.27
CA LEU A 152 7.68 -4.28 -2.91
C LEU A 152 9.01 -4.23 -3.69
N GLY A 153 9.58 -5.40 -4.01
CA GLY A 153 10.71 -5.52 -4.91
C GLY A 153 10.34 -5.07 -6.31
N GLU A 154 9.26 -5.61 -6.86
CA GLU A 154 8.75 -5.27 -8.20
C GLU A 154 8.41 -3.78 -8.33
N PHE A 155 7.75 -3.19 -7.33
CA PHE A 155 7.52 -1.74 -7.28
C PHE A 155 8.82 -0.92 -7.28
N SER A 156 9.85 -1.39 -6.56
CA SER A 156 11.17 -0.73 -6.56
C SER A 156 11.87 -0.86 -7.92
N GLU A 157 11.76 -2.01 -8.57
CA GLU A 157 12.33 -2.27 -9.90
C GLU A 157 11.66 -1.41 -10.97
N ALA A 158 10.32 -1.27 -10.95
CA ALA A 158 9.58 -0.39 -11.85
C ALA A 158 10.05 1.08 -11.74
N LEU A 159 10.34 1.55 -10.52
CA LEU A 159 10.90 2.89 -10.30
C LEU A 159 12.31 3.05 -10.89
N TRP A 160 13.13 1.99 -10.87
CA TRP A 160 14.45 2.00 -11.48
C TRP A 160 14.37 1.96 -13.01
N ALA A 161 13.47 1.14 -13.56
CA ALA A 161 13.20 1.08 -14.99
C ALA A 161 12.78 2.45 -15.53
N TYR A 162 11.82 3.10 -14.86
CA TYR A 162 11.39 4.45 -15.22
C TYR A 162 12.51 5.48 -15.08
N ARG A 163 13.35 5.40 -14.04
CA ARG A 163 14.49 6.32 -13.90
C ARG A 163 15.49 6.19 -15.05
N SER A 164 15.63 4.99 -15.60
CA SER A 164 16.60 4.68 -16.64
C SER A 164 16.13 5.11 -18.03
N ASN A 165 14.86 4.83 -18.37
CA ASN A 165 14.32 5.06 -19.72
C ASN A 165 13.37 6.26 -19.82
N ARG A 166 12.68 6.62 -18.72
CA ARG A 166 11.63 7.67 -18.68
C ARG A 166 10.48 7.46 -19.67
N ALA A 167 10.33 6.26 -20.21
CA ALA A 167 9.32 5.94 -21.19
C ALA A 167 7.92 5.82 -20.53
N PRO A 168 6.84 6.19 -21.23
CA PRO A 168 5.48 6.08 -20.71
C PRO A 168 5.13 4.67 -20.19
N GLU A 169 5.60 3.64 -20.87
CA GLU A 169 5.37 2.23 -20.53
C GLU A 169 5.99 1.89 -19.17
N THR A 170 7.24 2.33 -18.94
CA THR A 170 7.91 2.14 -17.64
C THR A 170 7.24 2.94 -16.51
N PHE A 171 6.52 4.03 -16.82
CA PHE A 171 5.69 4.72 -15.83
C PHE A 171 4.39 3.96 -15.55
N GLN A 172 3.80 3.31 -16.55
CA GLN A 172 2.64 2.43 -16.37
C GLN A 172 2.97 1.22 -15.50
N GLU A 173 4.19 0.67 -15.62
CA GLU A 173 4.68 -0.37 -14.71
C GLU A 173 4.65 0.10 -13.25
N ILE A 174 5.09 1.33 -12.94
CA ILE A 174 5.00 1.86 -11.57
C ILE A 174 3.56 1.84 -11.06
N MET A 175 2.60 2.25 -11.88
CA MET A 175 1.17 2.28 -11.50
C MET A 175 0.62 0.88 -11.26
N MET A 176 1.03 -0.08 -12.09
CA MET A 176 0.67 -1.49 -11.95
C MET A 176 1.21 -2.09 -10.64
N GLU A 177 2.52 -2.00 -10.43
CA GLU A 177 3.18 -2.56 -9.24
C GLU A 177 2.75 -1.84 -7.96
N ALA A 178 2.40 -0.55 -8.03
CA ALA A 178 1.80 0.16 -6.90
C ALA A 178 0.46 -0.46 -6.47
N ALA A 179 -0.39 -0.83 -7.44
CA ALA A 179 -1.67 -1.47 -7.14
C ALA A 179 -1.47 -2.90 -6.60
N ASP A 180 -0.50 -3.66 -7.11
CA ASP A 180 -0.20 -4.99 -6.55
C ASP A 180 0.36 -4.92 -5.13
N TYR A 181 1.33 -4.04 -4.88
CA TYR A 181 1.87 -3.81 -3.54
C TYR A 181 0.76 -3.45 -2.54
N PHE A 182 -0.17 -2.58 -2.93
CA PHE A 182 -1.33 -2.26 -2.10
C PHE A 182 -2.22 -3.49 -1.85
N SER A 183 -2.46 -4.33 -2.86
CA SER A 183 -3.24 -5.57 -2.71
C SER A 183 -2.61 -6.53 -1.69
N CYS A 184 -1.28 -6.67 -1.71
CA CYS A 184 -0.53 -7.51 -0.78
C CYS A 184 -0.49 -6.91 0.62
N LEU A 185 -0.38 -5.59 0.75
CA LEU A 185 -0.51 -4.89 2.03
C LEU A 185 -1.86 -5.15 2.68
N VAL A 186 -2.95 -4.97 1.93
CA VAL A 186 -4.31 -5.30 2.38
C VAL A 186 -4.43 -6.79 2.73
N GLY A 187 -3.75 -7.63 1.97
CA GLY A 187 -3.63 -9.06 2.23
C GLY A 187 -3.10 -9.43 3.62
N ILE A 188 -2.15 -8.66 4.16
CA ILE A 188 -1.67 -8.82 5.54
C ILE A 188 -2.78 -8.50 6.54
N PHE A 189 -3.48 -7.38 6.39
CA PHE A 189 -4.56 -6.98 7.30
C PHE A 189 -5.73 -7.95 7.28
N ASN A 190 -6.08 -8.50 6.11
CA ASN A 190 -7.06 -9.58 5.99
C ASN A 190 -6.61 -10.85 6.72
N SER A 191 -5.35 -11.24 6.57
CA SER A 191 -4.79 -12.42 7.25
C SER A 191 -4.74 -12.24 8.77
N LEU A 192 -4.52 -11.01 9.25
CA LEU A 192 -4.60 -10.64 10.67
C LEU A 192 -6.03 -10.47 11.19
N ARG A 193 -7.03 -10.41 10.31
CA ARG A 193 -8.44 -10.07 10.63
C ARG A 193 -8.57 -8.71 11.32
N VAL A 194 -7.81 -7.73 10.85
CA VAL A 194 -7.77 -6.37 11.40
C VAL A 194 -8.29 -5.37 10.38
N ASN A 195 -9.08 -4.39 10.81
CA ASN A 195 -9.59 -3.34 9.94
C ASN A 195 -8.48 -2.30 9.66
N LEU A 196 -8.02 -2.22 8.40
CA LEU A 196 -6.96 -1.31 7.96
C LEU A 196 -7.34 0.16 8.16
N ALA A 197 -8.56 0.54 7.80
CA ALA A 197 -9.01 1.94 7.88
C ALA A 197 -9.04 2.45 9.33
N PHE A 198 -9.52 1.60 10.26
CA PHE A 198 -9.49 1.88 11.70
C PHE A 198 -8.06 2.05 12.20
N GLU A 199 -7.16 1.13 11.89
CA GLU A 199 -5.76 1.20 12.34
C GLU A 199 -5.03 2.43 11.76
N LEU A 200 -5.33 2.83 10.53
CA LEU A 200 -4.83 4.08 9.96
C LEU A 200 -5.37 5.30 10.73
N SER A 201 -6.68 5.36 10.95
CA SER A 201 -7.29 6.45 11.72
C SER A 201 -6.72 6.56 13.13
N ASN A 202 -6.34 5.42 13.73
CA ASN A 202 -5.75 5.38 15.05
C ASN A 202 -4.29 5.85 15.05
N LEU A 203 -3.45 5.33 14.16
CA LEU A 203 -2.04 5.71 14.07
C LEU A 203 -1.86 7.20 13.73
N PHE A 204 -2.69 7.71 12.83
CA PHE A 204 -2.62 9.08 12.33
C PHE A 204 -3.63 10.02 13.00
N ARG A 205 -4.24 9.63 14.13
CA ARG A 205 -5.24 10.42 14.85
C ARG A 205 -4.78 11.85 15.13
N ASN A 206 -3.50 12.00 15.46
CA ASN A 206 -2.88 13.28 15.76
C ASN A 206 -1.98 13.75 14.60
N ASN A 207 -2.35 13.48 13.34
CA ASN A 207 -1.53 13.79 12.16
C ASN A 207 -0.27 12.92 12.07
N CYS A 208 0.92 13.54 12.02
CA CYS A 208 2.16 12.78 11.94
C CYS A 208 2.29 11.79 13.11
N HIS A 209 2.54 10.52 12.80
CA HIS A 209 2.67 9.45 13.79
C HIS A 209 3.80 9.68 14.82
N GLU A 210 4.74 10.59 14.54
CA GLU A 210 5.87 10.91 15.43
C GLU A 210 5.77 12.29 16.10
N CYS A 211 5.68 13.38 15.32
CA CYS A 211 5.65 14.73 15.89
C CYS A 211 4.24 15.26 16.19
N HIS A 212 3.20 14.53 15.77
CA HIS A 212 1.79 14.88 15.97
C HIS A 212 1.34 16.23 15.37
N LYS A 213 2.01 16.68 14.30
CA LYS A 213 1.74 17.95 13.62
C LYS A 213 1.36 17.76 12.15
N ALA A 214 0.63 18.74 11.62
CA ALA A 214 0.34 18.94 10.20
C ALA A 214 0.56 20.43 9.86
N PRO A 215 1.54 20.79 9.00
CA PRO A 215 2.52 19.90 8.37
C PRO A 215 3.46 19.27 9.40
N CYS A 216 3.98 18.09 9.07
CA CYS A 216 4.97 17.37 9.87
C CYS A 216 6.26 18.20 10.01
N THR A 217 6.86 18.19 11.21
CA THR A 217 8.12 18.87 11.52
C THR A 217 9.26 17.93 11.88
N CYS A 218 9.10 16.62 11.64
CA CYS A 218 10.19 15.66 11.81
C CYS A 218 11.35 16.00 10.87
N SER A 219 12.59 15.87 11.35
CA SER A 219 13.77 16.02 10.51
C SER A 219 14.18 14.68 9.90
N PHE A 220 15.02 14.72 8.86
CA PHE A 220 15.70 13.53 8.34
C PHE A 220 16.37 12.72 9.45
N ALA A 221 17.10 13.39 10.36
CA ALA A 221 17.77 12.74 11.49
C ALA A 221 16.77 12.05 12.43
N THR A 222 15.63 12.70 12.72
CA THR A 222 14.54 12.14 13.53
C THR A 222 13.98 10.87 12.88
N ILE A 223 13.65 10.92 11.59
CA ILE A 223 13.10 9.77 10.85
C ILE A 223 14.12 8.64 10.74
N ARG A 224 15.40 8.96 10.53
CA ARG A 224 16.49 7.97 10.48
C ARG A 224 16.67 7.26 11.83
N ALA A 225 16.59 8.00 12.93
CA ALA A 225 16.76 7.47 14.27
C ALA A 225 15.57 6.63 14.76
N TYR A 226 14.41 6.69 14.08
CA TYR A 226 13.20 6.04 14.53
C TYR A 226 13.33 4.52 14.72
N ARG A 227 13.01 4.08 15.94
CA ARG A 227 12.95 2.67 16.35
C ARG A 227 11.51 2.33 16.69
N SER A 228 11.01 1.29 16.03
CA SER A 228 9.66 0.73 16.17
C SER A 228 9.68 -0.59 16.90
#